data_AF-A0A4S4L107-F1
#
_entry.id   AF-A0A4S4L107-F1
#
_cell.length_a   1.000
_cell.length_b   1.000
_cell.length_c   1.000
_cell.angle_alpha   90.00
_cell.angle_beta   90.00
_cell.angle_gamma   90.00
#
_symmetry.space_group_name_H-M   'P 1'
#
loop_
_entity.id
_entity.type
_entity.pdbx_description
1 polymer ?
#
loop_
_entity_poly.entity_id
_entity_poly.type
_entity_poly.pdbx_seq_one_letter_code
_entity_poly.pdbx_strand_id
1 'polypeptide(L)'
;MSQGVQSQANINGQSSQLPPIEDLIAKYGDSSNTTMIEEKFSVWRHPHTGAAIGYSLSNPDSKHTYCIVWGTPLCEPSQVQEVIGAFLAWVKEQDYAPIWSCADNEVERVLTERHSWRAIMCVQEDALDPTRANPEQNKEVRKHIRKAQRAGCTIVEEDGVPSDEIQREIDSLIEEWKENRKGTQVHTTDVKPWRDIAHRKYFYSRDAEGKIVGFLFLAKIADGWAIKDSIQVRSAPKSLTEWLIASAIHSLADKGERYLTFGPTPAPNIQSAENSQIPSSSFKFLSKTYTGIERSFLGNKREFRKKFEVEGEPIFSEMLFDFGDLDLTDEGSSRDREDRMRAAFKKSKQSYAKERVTTEPGWYDPPEIPAPTKLHVRNIDYSLNNLYLRREYSQLLPLALSQIETEEVNVGGDGREQQLVDLAMRCALKLRKTDLAGQLADKAVHKWPTNIGLTSISAEAYLAYSRPRDALSASLLTISRRGALAPYISLLYRSLEGLSEKLGTSDALESILQMIRPHFRPQIEADENGTLDEDTANKLVSACGIVGSDQERLVALLCHRPSAEKENHEERSVKTL
;
A
#
# COMPACT_ATOMS: atom_id res chain seq x y z
N MET A 1 21.24 4.13 -13.46
CA MET A 1 22.55 3.89 -12.84
C MET A 1 22.88 5.09 -11.95
N SER A 2 22.37 5.06 -10.73
CA SER A 2 22.68 6.01 -9.67
C SER A 2 23.11 5.18 -8.47
N GLN A 3 24.27 5.53 -7.93
CA GLN A 3 25.08 4.71 -7.04
C GLN A 3 24.35 4.41 -5.73
N GLY A 4 24.33 3.14 -5.33
CA GLY A 4 23.86 2.73 -4.02
C GLY A 4 24.72 3.37 -2.93
N VAL A 5 24.08 4.04 -1.99
CA VAL A 5 24.73 4.58 -0.80
C VAL A 5 25.09 3.40 0.12
N GLN A 6 26.23 2.76 -0.14
CA GLN A 6 26.91 1.96 0.88
C GLN A 6 27.54 2.92 1.89
N SER A 7 26.83 3.21 2.98
CA SER A 7 27.44 3.88 4.13
C SER A 7 28.24 2.86 4.96
N GLN A 8 29.45 2.53 4.50
CA GLN A 8 30.46 2.00 5.41
C GLN A 8 30.98 3.16 6.25
N ALA A 9 30.39 3.36 7.43
CA ALA A 9 30.94 4.26 8.43
C ALA A 9 32.26 3.66 8.94
N ASN A 10 33.36 4.17 8.39
CA ASN A 10 34.73 3.78 8.71
C ASN A 10 35.18 4.60 9.93
N ILE A 11 35.31 3.98 11.11
CA ILE A 11 35.94 4.61 12.29
C ILE A 11 37.01 3.65 12.85
N ASN A 12 38.26 4.02 12.56
CA ASN A 12 39.50 3.83 13.32
C ASN A 12 39.65 2.57 14.20
N GLY A 13 40.53 1.68 13.72
CA GLY A 13 41.62 1.22 14.59
C GLY A 13 41.54 -0.18 15.20
N GLN A 14 40.84 -1.14 14.57
CA GLN A 14 41.15 -2.58 14.61
C GLN A 14 40.20 -3.30 13.65
N SER A 15 40.66 -3.59 12.43
CA SER A 15 39.92 -4.41 11.47
C SER A 15 39.99 -5.89 11.90
N SER A 16 39.30 -6.26 12.98
CA SER A 16 38.74 -7.60 13.04
C SER A 16 37.63 -7.62 11.98
N GLN A 17 37.82 -8.34 10.88
CA GLN A 17 36.77 -8.47 9.86
C GLN A 17 35.49 -8.93 10.57
N LEU A 18 34.45 -8.09 10.55
CA LEU A 18 33.15 -8.46 11.11
C LEU A 18 32.67 -9.74 10.42
N PRO A 19 31.95 -10.62 11.12
CA PRO A 19 31.45 -11.84 10.51
C PRO A 19 30.53 -11.51 9.31
N PRO A 20 30.63 -12.29 8.22
CA PRO A 20 29.70 -12.24 7.11
C PRO A 20 28.25 -12.23 7.59
N ILE A 21 27.37 -11.56 6.84
CA ILE A 21 25.96 -11.48 7.24
C ILE A 21 25.29 -12.86 7.15
N GLU A 22 25.75 -13.67 6.21
CA GLU A 22 25.39 -15.07 6.00
C GLU A 22 25.59 -15.91 7.27
N ASP A 23 26.78 -15.83 7.88
CA ASP A 23 27.12 -16.54 9.11
C ASP A 23 26.22 -16.09 10.28
N LEU A 24 25.90 -14.79 10.33
CA LEU A 24 24.99 -14.26 11.34
C LEU A 24 23.54 -14.74 11.14
N ILE A 25 23.06 -14.80 9.90
CA ILE A 25 21.72 -15.35 9.58
C ILE A 25 21.67 -16.84 9.97
N ALA A 26 22.68 -17.60 9.60
CA ALA A 26 22.75 -19.02 9.92
C ALA A 26 22.80 -19.28 11.44
N LYS A 27 23.39 -18.37 12.21
CA LYS A 27 23.55 -18.50 13.67
C LYS A 27 22.38 -17.94 14.48
N TYR A 28 21.82 -16.80 14.07
CA TYR A 28 20.85 -16.04 14.88
C TYR A 28 19.54 -15.73 14.16
N GLY A 29 19.50 -15.93 12.85
CA GLY A 29 18.41 -15.42 12.03
C GLY A 29 17.16 -16.28 12.01
N ASP A 30 16.13 -15.69 11.42
CA ASP A 30 14.84 -16.26 11.09
C ASP A 30 14.66 -16.32 9.55
N SER A 31 13.48 -16.80 9.11
CA SER A 31 13.14 -16.92 7.69
C SER A 31 13.21 -15.58 6.93
N SER A 32 12.88 -14.49 7.61
CA SER A 32 12.82 -13.12 7.10
C SER A 32 14.21 -12.52 6.92
N ASN A 33 15.16 -12.82 7.82
CA ASN A 33 16.54 -12.36 7.71
C ASN A 33 17.27 -12.92 6.47
N THR A 34 16.84 -14.07 5.93
CA THR A 34 17.43 -14.66 4.71
C THR A 34 17.33 -13.76 3.47
N THR A 35 16.57 -12.67 3.54
CA THR A 35 16.42 -11.67 2.48
C THR A 35 17.46 -10.55 2.55
N MET A 36 18.14 -10.37 3.69
CA MET A 36 19.11 -9.30 3.93
C MET A 36 20.35 -9.36 3.02
N ILE A 37 20.61 -10.52 2.42
CA ILE A 37 21.69 -10.72 1.42
C ILE A 37 21.33 -10.14 0.04
N GLU A 38 20.10 -9.68 -0.16
CA GLU A 38 19.66 -9.10 -1.42
C GLU A 38 20.04 -7.61 -1.52
N GLU A 39 20.36 -7.15 -2.73
CA GLU A 39 20.90 -5.81 -3.02
C GLU A 39 19.97 -4.66 -2.60
N LYS A 40 18.67 -4.93 -2.45
CA LYS A 40 17.67 -3.92 -2.04
C LYS A 40 17.67 -3.65 -0.53
N PHE A 41 18.34 -4.48 0.26
CA PHE A 41 18.49 -4.29 1.69
C PHE A 41 19.84 -3.67 2.00
N SER A 42 19.83 -2.74 2.94
CA SER A 42 21.01 -2.23 3.62
C SER A 42 21.14 -2.95 4.97
N VAL A 43 22.37 -3.09 5.45
CA VAL A 43 22.64 -3.71 6.75
C VAL A 43 23.31 -2.69 7.66
N TRP A 44 22.63 -2.37 8.76
CA TRP A 44 23.23 -1.60 9.84
C TRP A 44 24.00 -2.56 10.76
N ARG A 45 25.20 -2.13 11.20
CA ARG A 45 26.07 -2.91 12.10
C ARG A 45 26.21 -2.19 13.43
N HIS A 46 25.93 -2.90 14.52
CA HIS A 46 26.12 -2.38 15.86
C HIS A 46 27.63 -2.17 16.14
N PRO A 47 28.08 -0.94 16.46
CA PRO A 47 29.51 -0.64 16.55
C PRO A 47 30.29 -1.48 17.57
N HIS A 48 29.65 -1.88 18.68
CA HIS A 48 30.33 -2.56 19.78
C HIS A 48 30.36 -4.09 19.64
N THR A 49 29.29 -4.68 19.10
CA THR A 49 29.12 -6.14 19.07
C THR A 49 29.21 -6.75 17.67
N GLY A 50 29.12 -5.93 16.61
CA GLY A 50 29.04 -6.41 15.23
C GLY A 50 27.69 -7.01 14.84
N ALA A 51 26.69 -6.99 15.75
CA ALA A 51 25.31 -7.36 15.48
C ALA A 51 24.76 -6.65 14.25
N ALA A 52 23.79 -7.26 13.57
CA ALA A 52 23.28 -6.72 12.32
C ALA A 52 21.75 -6.57 12.33
N ILE A 53 21.27 -5.47 11.73
CA ILE A 53 19.85 -5.25 11.41
C ILE A 53 19.75 -4.89 9.94
N GLY A 54 18.97 -5.65 9.18
CA GLY A 54 18.68 -5.37 7.78
C GLY A 54 17.47 -4.46 7.63
N TYR A 55 17.58 -3.46 6.77
CA TYR A 55 16.53 -2.48 6.51
C TYR A 55 16.50 -2.04 5.04
N SER A 56 15.41 -1.40 4.65
CA SER A 56 15.24 -0.78 3.33
C SER A 56 14.65 0.63 3.47
N LEU A 57 14.91 1.50 2.51
CA LEU A 57 14.41 2.89 2.52
C LEU A 57 13.33 3.07 1.46
N SER A 58 12.18 3.65 1.82
CA SER A 58 11.04 3.79 0.90
C SER A 58 11.23 4.83 -0.20
N ASN A 59 11.90 5.95 0.11
CA ASN A 59 12.16 7.08 -0.80
C ASN A 59 13.33 7.92 -0.27
N PRO A 60 14.59 7.56 -0.57
CA PRO A 60 15.77 8.21 0.00
C PRO A 60 15.91 9.70 -0.37
N ASP A 61 15.21 10.16 -1.42
CA ASP A 61 15.25 11.55 -1.90
C ASP A 61 14.12 12.43 -1.36
N SER A 62 13.31 11.94 -0.41
CA SER A 62 12.15 12.66 0.13
C SER A 62 12.37 13.15 1.56
N LYS A 63 11.70 14.26 1.94
CA LYS A 63 11.70 14.78 3.33
C LYS A 63 11.11 13.82 4.37
N HIS A 64 10.43 12.75 3.95
CA HIS A 64 9.87 11.74 4.84
C HIS A 64 10.27 10.34 4.35
N THR A 65 11.46 9.89 4.79
CA THR A 65 12.00 8.58 4.42
C THR A 65 11.63 7.53 5.48
N TYR A 66 10.94 6.47 5.07
CA TYR A 66 10.67 5.33 5.96
C TYR A 66 11.86 4.35 5.97
N CYS A 67 12.29 3.96 7.17
CA CYS A 67 13.25 2.90 7.40
C CYS A 67 12.50 1.61 7.75
N ILE A 68 12.35 0.72 6.77
CA ILE A 68 11.59 -0.51 6.90
C ILE A 68 12.54 -1.64 7.27
N VAL A 69 12.46 -2.10 8.51
CA VAL A 69 13.24 -3.21 9.08
C VAL A 69 12.51 -4.52 8.82
N TRP A 70 13.26 -5.60 8.56
CA TRP A 70 12.71 -6.92 8.25
C TRP A 70 13.34 -8.00 9.14
N GLY A 71 12.52 -8.77 9.87
CA GLY A 71 12.99 -9.85 10.74
C GLY A 71 13.54 -9.36 12.08
N THR A 72 14.25 -10.23 12.78
CA THR A 72 14.85 -9.96 14.10
C THR A 72 16.31 -9.48 14.01
N PRO A 73 16.84 -8.77 15.02
CA PRO A 73 18.26 -8.41 15.08
C PRO A 73 19.16 -9.66 15.14
N LEU A 74 20.14 -9.73 14.25
CA LEU A 74 21.11 -10.82 14.19
C LEU A 74 22.18 -10.65 15.28
N CYS A 75 21.88 -11.13 16.48
CA CYS A 75 22.72 -11.01 17.67
C CYS A 75 22.42 -12.11 18.70
N GLU A 76 23.25 -12.19 19.74
CA GLU A 76 22.94 -13.04 20.90
C GLU A 76 21.64 -12.55 21.58
N PRO A 77 20.77 -13.45 22.08
CA PRO A 77 19.49 -13.05 22.69
C PRO A 77 19.62 -11.99 23.79
N SER A 78 20.68 -12.07 24.61
CA SER A 78 20.96 -11.09 25.67
C SER A 78 21.25 -9.67 25.16
N GLN A 79 21.56 -9.51 23.86
CA GLN A 79 21.91 -8.23 23.24
C GLN A 79 20.74 -7.56 22.53
N VAL A 80 19.64 -8.27 22.27
CA VAL A 80 18.50 -7.78 21.45
C VAL A 80 18.06 -6.39 21.87
N GLN A 81 17.86 -6.19 23.17
CA GLN A 81 17.40 -4.91 23.71
C GLN A 81 18.40 -3.76 23.50
N GLU A 82 19.70 -4.02 23.70
CA GLU A 82 20.76 -3.02 23.49
C GLU A 82 20.87 -2.65 22.01
N VAL A 83 20.85 -3.67 21.14
CA VAL A 83 20.99 -3.52 19.69
C VAL A 83 19.81 -2.75 19.10
N ILE A 84 18.58 -3.06 19.52
CA ILE A 84 17.38 -2.29 19.13
C ILE A 84 17.50 -0.83 19.57
N GLY A 85 17.87 -0.59 20.83
CA GLY A 85 18.03 0.77 21.35
C GLY A 85 19.05 1.60 20.56
N ALA A 86 20.21 1.01 20.26
CA ALA A 86 21.26 1.66 19.47
C ALA A 86 20.83 1.90 18.02
N PHE A 87 20.13 0.95 17.41
CA PHE A 87 19.60 1.11 16.04
C PHE A 87 18.56 2.22 15.97
N LEU A 88 17.61 2.29 16.91
CA LEU A 88 16.59 3.33 16.94
C LEU A 88 17.18 4.72 17.19
N ALA A 89 18.25 4.82 18.00
CA ALA A 89 19.00 6.06 18.14
C ALA A 89 19.60 6.51 16.81
N TRP A 90 20.25 5.59 16.09
CA TRP A 90 20.81 5.86 14.76
C TRP A 90 19.72 6.26 13.75
N VAL A 91 18.60 5.55 13.68
CA VAL A 91 17.44 5.89 12.81
C VAL A 91 16.98 7.33 13.06
N LYS A 92 16.90 7.73 14.34
CA LYS A 92 16.51 9.09 14.74
C LYS A 92 17.54 10.13 14.30
N GLU A 93 18.84 9.83 14.42
CA GLU A 93 19.92 10.70 13.92
C GLU A 93 19.86 10.90 12.41
N GLN A 94 19.37 9.90 11.66
CA GLN A 94 19.18 9.99 10.22
C GLN A 94 17.86 10.65 9.80
N ASP A 95 17.01 11.07 10.75
CA ASP A 95 15.67 11.61 10.49
C ASP A 95 14.76 10.65 9.69
N TYR A 96 14.88 9.34 9.96
CA TYR A 96 14.03 8.32 9.35
C TYR A 96 12.85 7.95 10.24
N ALA A 97 11.72 7.60 9.59
CA ALA A 97 10.54 7.05 10.28
C ALA A 97 10.59 5.51 10.25
N PRO A 98 10.78 4.81 11.39
CA PRO A 98 10.99 3.38 11.39
C PRO A 98 9.67 2.58 11.34
N ILE A 99 9.68 1.51 10.55
CA ILE A 99 8.64 0.48 10.51
C ILE A 99 9.35 -0.85 10.71
N TRP A 100 8.88 -1.68 11.64
CA TRP A 100 9.44 -3.00 11.89
C TRP A 100 8.49 -4.07 11.37
N SER A 101 8.97 -4.92 10.46
CA SER A 101 8.18 -5.96 9.85
C SER A 101 8.75 -7.32 10.19
N CYS A 102 7.86 -8.29 10.41
CA CYS A 102 8.21 -9.67 10.71
C CYS A 102 9.05 -9.84 11.99
N ALA A 103 8.72 -9.13 13.06
CA ALA A 103 9.35 -9.29 14.37
C ALA A 103 8.77 -10.49 15.13
N ASP A 104 9.64 -11.16 15.89
CA ASP A 104 9.24 -12.20 16.82
C ASP A 104 8.69 -11.62 18.14
N ASN A 105 8.29 -12.50 19.05
CA ASN A 105 7.76 -12.11 20.36
C ASN A 105 8.76 -11.31 21.21
N GLU A 106 10.06 -11.58 21.10
CA GLU A 106 11.05 -10.90 21.93
C GLU A 106 11.27 -9.46 21.46
N VAL A 107 11.39 -9.26 20.14
CA VAL A 107 11.52 -7.95 19.52
C VAL A 107 10.24 -7.13 19.72
N GLU A 108 9.06 -7.73 19.49
CA GLU A 108 7.76 -7.08 19.74
C GLU A 108 7.71 -6.52 21.17
N ARG A 109 8.01 -7.35 22.16
CA ARG A 109 8.00 -6.97 23.58
C ARG A 109 8.97 -5.82 23.88
N VAL A 110 10.19 -5.86 23.33
CA VAL A 110 11.16 -4.78 23.51
C VAL A 110 10.62 -3.47 22.92
N LEU A 111 10.07 -3.51 21.70
CA LEU A 111 9.54 -2.34 21.01
C LEU A 111 8.31 -1.76 21.74
N THR A 112 7.35 -2.59 22.15
CA THR A 112 6.12 -2.13 22.78
C THR A 112 6.33 -1.68 24.22
N GLU A 113 7.04 -2.45 25.04
CA GLU A 113 7.20 -2.14 26.47
C GLU A 113 8.22 -1.02 26.73
N ARG A 114 9.32 -0.96 25.97
CA ARG A 114 10.42 -0.01 26.25
C ARG A 114 10.42 1.21 25.34
N HIS A 115 9.89 1.07 24.13
CA HIS A 115 9.89 2.13 23.13
C HIS A 115 8.48 2.63 22.81
N SER A 116 7.45 2.11 23.48
CA SER A 116 6.04 2.52 23.31
C SER A 116 5.53 2.37 21.88
N TRP A 117 6.05 1.38 21.15
CA TRP A 117 5.57 1.05 19.81
C TRP A 117 4.17 0.43 19.85
N ARG A 118 3.51 0.45 18.70
CA ARG A 118 2.24 -0.22 18.48
C ARG A 118 2.45 -1.38 17.54
N ALA A 119 2.01 -2.55 17.98
CA ALA A 119 2.22 -3.82 17.28
C ALA A 119 0.90 -4.41 16.79
N ILE A 120 0.93 -4.97 15.58
CA ILE A 120 -0.18 -5.71 14.97
C ILE A 120 0.36 -7.05 14.49
N MET A 121 -0.33 -8.12 14.84
CA MET A 121 -0.11 -9.43 14.25
C MET A 121 -1.02 -9.59 13.05
N CYS A 122 -0.44 -9.63 11.86
CA CYS A 122 -1.14 -9.94 10.61
C CYS A 122 -0.40 -11.00 9.78
N VAL A 123 0.63 -11.60 10.34
CA VAL A 123 1.49 -12.60 9.70
C VAL A 123 1.73 -13.72 10.70
N GLN A 124 1.97 -14.93 10.19
CA GLN A 124 2.40 -16.08 10.96
C GLN A 124 3.57 -16.76 10.23
N GLU A 125 4.46 -17.40 10.98
CA GLU A 125 5.50 -18.29 10.49
C GLU A 125 4.86 -19.68 10.35
N ASP A 126 4.82 -20.24 9.15
CA ASP A 126 4.33 -21.61 8.98
C ASP A 126 5.50 -22.58 9.18
N ALA A 127 5.68 -23.04 10.42
CA ALA A 127 6.77 -23.91 10.84
C ALA A 127 6.29 -25.33 11.13
N LEU A 128 7.20 -26.30 11.13
CA LEU A 128 6.97 -27.68 11.55
C LEU A 128 8.22 -28.26 12.20
N ASP A 129 8.03 -29.34 12.97
CA ASP A 129 9.12 -30.19 13.46
C ASP A 129 9.31 -31.37 12.50
N PRO A 130 10.41 -31.43 11.73
CA PRO A 130 10.64 -32.50 10.77
C PRO A 130 10.63 -33.89 11.40
N THR A 131 11.07 -34.03 12.66
CA THR A 131 11.12 -35.31 13.37
C THR A 131 9.74 -35.84 13.78
N ARG A 132 8.72 -34.99 13.74
CA ARG A 132 7.33 -35.33 14.12
C ARG A 132 6.39 -35.34 12.92
N ALA A 133 6.68 -34.52 11.91
CA ALA A 133 5.86 -34.41 10.72
C ALA A 133 5.88 -35.70 9.90
N ASN A 134 4.70 -36.12 9.42
CA ASN A 134 4.58 -37.23 8.48
C ASN A 134 3.74 -36.80 7.27
N PRO A 135 4.36 -36.15 6.26
CA PRO A 135 3.64 -35.63 5.08
C PRO A 135 2.80 -36.70 4.39
N GLU A 136 3.27 -37.95 4.38
CA GLU A 136 2.58 -39.10 3.85
C GLU A 136 1.36 -39.53 4.68
N GLN A 137 1.00 -38.94 5.82
CA GLN A 137 -0.33 -39.16 6.41
C GLN A 137 -1.43 -38.47 5.60
N ASN A 138 -1.10 -37.39 4.90
CA ASN A 138 -2.01 -36.71 4.01
C ASN A 138 -2.26 -37.54 2.72
N LYS A 139 -3.52 -37.89 2.47
CA LYS A 139 -3.94 -38.70 1.30
C LYS A 139 -3.52 -38.08 -0.03
N GLU A 140 -3.57 -36.75 -0.14
CA GLU A 140 -3.20 -36.04 -1.36
C GLU A 140 -1.70 -36.08 -1.60
N VAL A 141 -0.91 -35.78 -0.56
CA VAL A 141 0.57 -35.84 -0.61
C VAL A 141 1.03 -37.24 -1.03
N ARG A 142 0.52 -38.30 -0.39
CA ARG A 142 0.84 -39.69 -0.80
C ARG A 142 0.51 -39.96 -2.26
N LYS A 143 -0.66 -39.52 -2.72
CA LYS A 143 -1.10 -39.73 -4.10
C LYS A 143 -0.18 -39.00 -5.07
N HIS A 144 0.25 -37.79 -4.72
CA HIS A 144 1.15 -36.95 -5.48
C HIS A 144 2.55 -37.56 -5.58
N ILE A 145 3.13 -37.97 -4.45
CA ILE A 145 4.41 -38.69 -4.41
C ILE A 145 4.37 -39.93 -5.31
N ARG A 146 3.38 -40.81 -5.12
CA ARG A 146 3.24 -42.03 -5.93
C ARG A 146 3.03 -41.75 -7.42
N LYS A 147 2.44 -40.59 -7.77
CA LYS A 147 2.22 -40.20 -9.17
C LYS A 147 3.53 -39.73 -9.80
N ALA A 148 4.33 -38.94 -9.09
CA ALA A 148 5.65 -38.52 -9.55
C ALA A 148 6.59 -39.73 -9.73
N GLN A 149 6.62 -40.64 -8.75
CA GLN A 149 7.39 -41.88 -8.83
C GLN A 149 6.97 -42.77 -10.01
N ARG A 150 5.67 -42.93 -10.26
CA ARG A 150 5.16 -43.70 -11.41
C ARG A 150 5.44 -43.03 -12.76
N ALA A 151 5.67 -41.73 -12.78
CA ALA A 151 6.12 -41.02 -13.97
C ALA A 151 7.64 -41.19 -14.22
N GLY A 152 8.35 -41.97 -13.39
CA GLY A 152 9.77 -42.22 -13.50
C GLY A 152 10.65 -41.15 -12.86
N CYS A 153 10.06 -40.17 -12.15
CA CYS A 153 10.85 -39.16 -11.47
C CYS A 153 11.60 -39.74 -10.27
N THR A 154 12.77 -39.17 -9.97
CA THR A 154 13.59 -39.44 -8.78
C THR A 154 13.92 -38.13 -8.07
N ILE A 155 14.30 -38.19 -6.79
CA ILE A 155 14.81 -37.03 -6.04
C ILE A 155 16.24 -37.33 -5.59
N VAL A 156 17.10 -36.32 -5.70
CA VAL A 156 18.47 -36.31 -5.23
C VAL A 156 18.61 -35.21 -4.19
N GLU A 157 19.19 -35.54 -3.05
CA GLU A 157 19.73 -34.59 -2.08
C GLU A 157 21.22 -34.42 -2.38
N GLU A 158 21.68 -33.17 -2.43
CA GLU A 158 23.12 -32.85 -2.53
C GLU A 158 23.65 -32.43 -1.15
N ASP A 159 24.57 -33.23 -0.61
CA ASP A 159 25.34 -32.88 0.57
C ASP A 159 26.50 -31.95 0.17
N GLY A 160 26.21 -30.65 0.11
CA GLY A 160 27.19 -29.60 -0.21
C GLY A 160 26.88 -28.88 -1.53
N VAL A 161 27.93 -28.36 -2.18
CA VAL A 161 27.79 -27.57 -3.41
C VAL A 161 27.54 -28.50 -4.60
N PRO A 162 26.43 -28.36 -5.33
CA PRO A 162 26.23 -29.13 -6.56
C PRO A 162 27.35 -28.84 -7.56
N SER A 163 27.73 -29.83 -8.38
CA SER A 163 28.75 -29.60 -9.41
C SER A 163 28.32 -28.53 -10.43
N ASP A 164 29.28 -27.89 -11.10
CA ASP A 164 29.01 -26.82 -12.08
C ASP A 164 28.06 -27.26 -13.21
N GLU A 165 28.04 -28.55 -13.55
CA GLU A 165 27.09 -29.11 -14.53
C GLU A 165 25.66 -29.10 -13.99
N ILE A 166 25.48 -29.54 -12.74
CA ILE A 166 24.19 -29.56 -12.06
C ILE A 166 23.67 -28.14 -11.83
N GLN A 167 24.55 -27.21 -11.45
CA GLN A 167 24.19 -25.80 -11.28
C GLN A 167 23.65 -25.22 -12.60
N ARG A 168 24.31 -25.48 -13.74
CA ARG A 168 23.87 -25.03 -15.07
C ARG A 168 22.53 -25.63 -15.49
N GLU A 169 22.29 -26.91 -15.19
CA GLU A 169 20.98 -27.54 -15.41
C GLU A 169 19.88 -26.89 -14.57
N ILE A 170 20.15 -26.63 -13.29
CA ILE A 170 19.21 -25.97 -12.37
C ILE A 170 18.94 -24.52 -12.78
N ASP A 171 19.97 -23.77 -13.19
CA ASP A 171 19.81 -22.41 -13.72
C ASP A 171 18.90 -22.39 -14.95
N SER A 172 19.08 -23.37 -15.84
CA SER A 172 18.20 -23.53 -17.02
C SER A 172 16.75 -23.81 -16.62
N LEU A 173 16.52 -24.64 -15.59
CA LEU A 173 15.20 -24.88 -15.01
C LEU A 173 14.59 -23.61 -14.42
N ILE A 174 15.39 -22.81 -13.70
CA ILE A 174 14.94 -21.55 -13.08
C ILE A 174 14.54 -20.54 -14.15
N GLU A 175 15.33 -20.39 -15.22
CA GLU A 175 15.00 -19.50 -16.33
C GLU A 175 13.75 -19.98 -17.08
N GLU A 176 13.63 -21.27 -17.40
CA GLU A 176 12.41 -21.83 -18.01
C GLU A 176 11.17 -21.53 -17.16
N TRP A 177 11.29 -21.68 -15.84
CA TRP A 177 10.21 -21.37 -14.91
C TRP A 177 9.90 -19.87 -14.84
N LYS A 178 10.91 -18.99 -14.88
CA LYS A 178 10.73 -17.52 -14.95
C LYS A 178 9.99 -17.11 -16.21
N GLU A 179 10.32 -17.66 -17.37
CA GLU A 179 9.67 -17.36 -18.64
C GLU A 179 8.21 -17.82 -18.70
N ASN A 180 7.89 -18.93 -18.03
CA ASN A 180 6.54 -19.52 -18.06
C ASN A 180 5.60 -19.01 -16.96
N ARG A 181 6.06 -18.11 -16.10
CA ARG A 181 5.29 -17.51 -15.01
C ARG A 181 4.24 -16.52 -15.54
N LYS A 182 2.99 -16.66 -15.09
CA LYS A 182 1.85 -15.79 -15.46
C LYS A 182 1.15 -15.23 -14.22
N GLY A 183 0.63 -14.00 -14.32
CA GLY A 183 -0.16 -13.33 -13.28
C GLY A 183 0.61 -12.26 -12.50
N THR A 184 -0.10 -11.48 -11.66
CA THR A 184 0.52 -10.48 -10.77
C THR A 184 1.31 -11.17 -9.67
N GLN A 185 2.63 -11.03 -9.71
CA GLN A 185 3.54 -11.66 -8.76
C GLN A 185 4.12 -10.62 -7.82
N VAL A 186 3.72 -10.66 -6.55
CA VAL A 186 4.41 -9.95 -5.47
C VAL A 186 5.42 -10.93 -4.89
N HIS A 187 6.62 -10.96 -5.46
CA HIS A 187 7.75 -11.66 -4.86
C HIS A 187 8.63 -10.64 -4.13
N THR A 188 8.71 -10.79 -2.82
CA THR A 188 9.61 -10.00 -1.97
C THR A 188 11.06 -10.50 -2.06
N THR A 189 11.38 -11.55 -2.82
CA THR A 189 12.72 -12.17 -2.88
C THR A 189 13.10 -12.64 -4.27
N ASP A 190 14.41 -12.58 -4.57
CA ASP A 190 14.98 -13.12 -5.81
C ASP A 190 15.32 -14.62 -5.68
N VAL A 191 15.07 -15.40 -6.72
CA VAL A 191 15.52 -16.80 -6.80
C VAL A 191 16.99 -16.83 -7.22
N LYS A 192 17.90 -16.79 -6.25
CA LYS A 192 19.36 -16.94 -6.45
C LYS A 192 19.92 -18.01 -5.50
N PRO A 193 19.83 -19.31 -5.85
CA PRO A 193 20.18 -20.42 -4.97
C PRO A 193 21.66 -20.51 -4.61
N TRP A 194 22.52 -19.91 -5.42
CA TRP A 194 23.98 -19.94 -5.26
C TRP A 194 24.52 -18.80 -4.38
N ARG A 195 23.65 -17.94 -3.83
CA ARG A 195 24.04 -17.04 -2.75
C ARG A 195 24.14 -17.86 -1.47
N ASP A 196 25.22 -17.63 -0.71
CA ASP A 196 25.39 -18.21 0.63
C ASP A 196 25.42 -19.76 0.62
N ILE A 197 26.14 -20.35 -0.33
CA ILE A 197 26.17 -21.82 -0.55
C ILE A 197 26.51 -22.60 0.75
N ALA A 198 27.38 -22.04 1.60
CA ALA A 198 27.81 -22.67 2.84
C ALA A 198 26.65 -22.97 3.81
N HIS A 199 25.56 -22.21 3.73
CA HIS A 199 24.39 -22.33 4.59
C HIS A 199 23.15 -22.76 3.79
N ARG A 200 23.35 -23.61 2.78
CA ARG A 200 22.28 -24.12 1.92
C ARG A 200 22.28 -25.65 1.86
N LYS A 201 21.08 -26.21 1.67
CA LYS A 201 20.88 -27.61 1.27
C LYS A 201 20.06 -27.64 0.00
N TYR A 202 20.42 -28.53 -0.91
CA TYR A 202 19.84 -28.57 -2.25
C TYR A 202 19.18 -29.92 -2.50
N PHE A 203 17.99 -29.87 -3.11
CA PHE A 203 17.23 -31.02 -3.55
C PHE A 203 16.81 -30.78 -4.99
N TYR A 204 16.99 -31.78 -5.85
CA TYR A 204 16.48 -31.69 -7.21
C TYR A 204 15.86 -33.01 -7.65
N SER A 205 15.01 -32.94 -8.66
CA SER A 205 14.36 -34.11 -9.23
C SER A 205 14.78 -34.31 -10.67
N ARG A 206 15.08 -35.56 -11.02
CA ARG A 206 15.29 -35.99 -12.42
C ARG A 206 14.07 -36.74 -12.92
N ASP A 207 13.69 -36.52 -14.18
CA ASP A 207 12.67 -37.32 -14.88
C ASP A 207 13.22 -38.69 -15.34
N ALA A 208 12.41 -39.45 -16.08
CA ALA A 208 12.77 -40.78 -16.58
C ALA A 208 13.93 -40.73 -17.59
N GLU A 209 14.08 -39.60 -18.28
CA GLU A 209 15.14 -39.31 -19.23
C GLU A 209 16.42 -38.77 -18.54
N GLY A 210 16.36 -38.54 -17.23
CA GLY A 210 17.47 -38.05 -16.43
C GLY A 210 17.60 -36.53 -16.41
N LYS A 211 16.71 -35.74 -17.00
CA LYS A 211 16.76 -34.28 -16.99
C LYS A 211 16.28 -33.73 -15.64
N ILE A 212 16.92 -32.68 -15.13
CA ILE A 212 16.42 -31.96 -13.95
C ILE A 212 15.11 -31.23 -14.28
N VAL A 213 14.04 -31.56 -13.54
CA VAL A 213 12.66 -31.05 -13.75
C VAL A 213 12.04 -30.42 -12.51
N GLY A 214 12.68 -30.55 -11.35
CA GLY A 214 12.29 -29.87 -10.11
C GLY A 214 13.50 -29.55 -9.25
N PHE A 215 13.40 -28.50 -8.44
CA PHE A 215 14.46 -27.99 -7.59
C PHE A 215 13.89 -27.34 -6.33
N LEU A 216 14.48 -27.61 -5.18
CA LEU A 216 14.18 -26.99 -3.89
C LEU A 216 15.49 -26.71 -3.18
N PHE A 217 15.57 -25.58 -2.49
CA PHE A 217 16.71 -25.30 -1.62
C PHE A 217 16.28 -24.69 -0.29
N LEU A 218 17.03 -25.07 0.74
CA LEU A 218 16.84 -24.63 2.11
C LEU A 218 17.93 -23.63 2.49
N ALA A 219 17.60 -22.69 3.36
CA ALA A 219 18.54 -21.79 4.03
C ALA A 219 18.67 -22.16 5.50
N LYS A 220 19.89 -22.26 6.03
CA LYS A 220 20.11 -22.40 7.47
C LYS A 220 19.70 -21.09 8.16
N ILE A 221 18.96 -21.22 9.25
CA ILE A 221 18.55 -20.13 10.14
C ILE A 221 18.66 -20.63 11.57
N ALA A 222 19.28 -19.90 12.48
CA ALA A 222 19.50 -20.30 13.89
C ALA A 222 19.51 -21.84 14.14
N ASP A 223 18.54 -22.34 14.89
CA ASP A 223 18.39 -23.76 15.24
C ASP A 223 17.61 -24.60 14.21
N GLY A 224 17.33 -24.06 13.02
CA GLY A 224 16.47 -24.69 12.02
C GLY A 224 16.85 -24.40 10.57
N TRP A 225 15.85 -24.57 9.69
CA TRP A 225 15.98 -24.36 8.25
C TRP A 225 14.74 -23.65 7.69
N ALA A 226 14.91 -22.83 6.65
CA ALA A 226 13.83 -22.19 5.92
C ALA A 226 13.78 -22.67 4.48
N ILE A 227 12.60 -23.04 3.98
CA ILE A 227 12.36 -23.34 2.56
C ILE A 227 12.34 -22.02 1.80
N LYS A 228 13.36 -21.75 0.99
CA LYS A 228 13.44 -20.51 0.21
C LYS A 228 12.56 -20.60 -1.03
N ASP A 229 12.77 -21.62 -1.85
CA ASP A 229 11.97 -21.87 -3.03
C ASP A 229 11.82 -23.37 -3.30
N SER A 230 10.70 -23.72 -3.93
CA SER A 230 10.44 -25.01 -4.55
C SER A 230 9.87 -24.78 -5.93
N ILE A 231 10.62 -25.18 -6.95
CA ILE A 231 10.43 -24.82 -8.35
C ILE A 231 10.35 -26.10 -9.17
N GLN A 232 9.50 -26.09 -10.19
CA GLN A 232 9.44 -27.16 -11.19
C GLN A 232 9.13 -26.59 -12.56
N VAL A 233 9.66 -27.22 -13.60
CA VAL A 233 9.28 -26.90 -14.99
C VAL A 233 7.83 -27.27 -15.26
N ARG A 234 7.24 -26.69 -16.30
CA ARG A 234 5.81 -26.89 -16.60
C ARG A 234 5.50 -28.33 -17.05
N SER A 235 6.45 -28.99 -17.70
CA SER A 235 6.33 -30.39 -18.12
C SER A 235 6.39 -31.38 -16.96
N ALA A 236 6.94 -30.97 -15.81
CA ALA A 236 7.06 -31.82 -14.64
C ALA A 236 5.67 -32.22 -14.11
N PRO A 237 5.52 -33.41 -13.50
CA PRO A 237 4.29 -33.77 -12.81
C PRO A 237 3.89 -32.66 -11.82
N LYS A 238 2.64 -32.19 -11.87
CA LYS A 238 2.13 -31.16 -10.92
C LYS A 238 2.30 -31.53 -9.44
N SER A 239 2.52 -32.81 -9.17
CA SER A 239 2.68 -33.43 -7.86
C SER A 239 4.13 -33.50 -7.36
N LEU A 240 5.09 -32.94 -8.11
CA LEU A 240 6.51 -33.06 -7.80
C LEU A 240 6.93 -32.17 -6.62
N THR A 241 6.36 -30.97 -6.52
CA THR A 241 6.64 -30.03 -5.43
C THR A 241 6.37 -30.66 -4.05
N GLU A 242 5.25 -31.38 -3.87
CA GLU A 242 5.00 -32.04 -2.58
C GLU A 242 6.00 -33.14 -2.26
N TRP A 243 6.56 -33.81 -3.27
CA TRP A 243 7.57 -34.83 -3.05
C TRP A 243 8.93 -34.22 -2.69
N LEU A 244 9.35 -33.12 -3.34
CA LEU A 244 10.56 -32.37 -2.97
C LEU A 244 10.51 -31.90 -1.51
N ILE A 245 9.37 -31.34 -1.09
CA ILE A 245 9.18 -30.89 0.29
C ILE A 245 9.19 -32.07 1.27
N ALA A 246 8.49 -33.17 0.95
CA ALA A 246 8.50 -34.37 1.80
C ALA A 246 9.91 -34.96 1.94
N SER A 247 10.68 -35.03 0.85
CA SER A 247 12.08 -35.46 0.88
C SER A 247 12.97 -34.55 1.74
N ALA A 248 12.78 -33.23 1.67
CA ALA A 248 13.50 -32.30 2.53
C ALA A 248 13.13 -32.49 4.01
N ILE A 249 11.84 -32.71 4.33
CA ILE A 249 11.39 -33.00 5.69
C ILE A 249 12.06 -34.27 6.22
N HIS A 250 12.03 -35.37 5.47
CA HIS A 250 12.66 -36.64 5.87
C HIS A 250 14.17 -36.50 6.06
N SER A 251 14.86 -35.81 5.15
CA SER A 251 16.30 -35.54 5.26
C SER A 251 16.66 -34.78 6.54
N LEU A 252 15.88 -33.76 6.89
CA LEU A 252 16.06 -33.01 8.14
C LEU A 252 15.73 -33.85 9.37
N ALA A 253 14.67 -34.67 9.31
CA ALA A 253 14.29 -35.58 10.38
C ALA A 253 15.38 -36.61 10.69
N ASP A 254 15.97 -37.21 9.65
CA ASP A 254 17.07 -38.18 9.75
C ASP A 254 18.32 -37.54 10.37
N LYS A 255 18.53 -36.24 10.15
CA LYS A 255 19.61 -35.44 10.75
C LYS A 255 19.25 -34.90 12.15
N GLY A 256 18.05 -35.19 12.67
CA GLY A 256 17.59 -34.79 14.01
C GLY A 256 17.21 -33.31 14.14
N GLU A 257 17.02 -32.62 13.01
CA GLU A 257 16.67 -31.20 12.96
C GLU A 257 15.20 -31.01 13.34
N ARG A 258 14.91 -30.04 14.23
CA ARG A 258 13.59 -29.90 14.88
C ARG A 258 12.78 -28.71 14.42
N TYR A 259 13.31 -27.92 13.50
CA TYR A 259 12.64 -26.72 13.00
C TYR A 259 12.84 -26.56 11.50
N LEU A 260 11.72 -26.55 10.77
CA LEU A 260 11.64 -26.20 9.36
C LEU A 260 10.50 -25.23 9.15
N THR A 261 10.76 -24.11 8.49
CA THR A 261 9.71 -23.14 8.15
C THR A 261 9.54 -22.93 6.65
N PHE A 262 8.29 -22.68 6.22
CA PHE A 262 7.96 -22.19 4.88
C PHE A 262 8.06 -20.67 4.74
N GLY A 263 8.46 -19.95 5.78
CA GLY A 263 8.49 -18.50 5.79
C GLY A 263 7.13 -17.88 6.14
N PRO A 264 7.07 -16.54 6.18
CA PRO A 264 5.89 -15.83 6.67
C PRO A 264 4.69 -16.00 5.72
N THR A 265 3.50 -16.22 6.27
CA THR A 265 2.21 -16.17 5.58
C THR A 265 1.22 -15.27 6.29
N PRO A 266 0.20 -14.77 5.58
CA PRO A 266 -0.88 -14.03 6.22
C PRO A 266 -1.60 -14.88 7.26
N ALA A 267 -1.68 -14.36 8.49
CA ALA A 267 -2.48 -14.92 9.56
C ALA A 267 -3.98 -14.92 9.17
N PRO A 268 -4.79 -15.89 9.63
CA PRO A 268 -6.21 -15.94 9.29
C PRO A 268 -7.00 -14.74 9.83
N ASN A 269 -6.54 -14.15 10.93
CA ASN A 269 -7.12 -12.97 11.55
C ASN A 269 -6.00 -12.00 11.94
N ILE A 270 -6.32 -10.71 11.90
CA ILE A 270 -5.48 -9.71 12.55
C ILE A 270 -5.70 -9.78 14.07
N GLN A 271 -4.62 -9.69 14.83
CA GLN A 271 -4.65 -9.55 16.29
C GLN A 271 -3.82 -8.33 16.70
N SER A 272 -4.23 -7.67 17.78
CA SER A 272 -3.43 -6.63 18.42
C SER A 272 -2.52 -7.33 19.42
N ALA A 273 -1.26 -6.93 19.55
CA ALA A 273 -0.45 -7.41 20.67
C ALA A 273 -1.10 -6.98 21.99
N GLU A 274 -0.94 -7.76 23.06
CA GLU A 274 -1.63 -7.55 24.34
C GLU A 274 -1.36 -6.16 24.94
N ASN A 275 -0.16 -5.61 24.69
CA ASN A 275 0.29 -4.30 25.16
C ASN A 275 0.16 -3.18 24.11
N SER A 276 -0.40 -3.48 22.94
CA SER A 276 -0.53 -2.52 21.85
C SER A 276 -1.73 -1.60 22.10
N GLN A 277 -1.45 -0.34 22.43
CA GLN A 277 -2.45 0.71 22.67
C GLN A 277 -3.12 1.19 21.36
N ILE A 278 -3.53 0.27 20.50
CA ILE A 278 -4.17 0.59 19.23
C ILE A 278 -5.65 0.89 19.47
N PRO A 279 -6.15 2.07 19.06
CA PRO A 279 -7.58 2.37 19.12
C PRO A 279 -8.42 1.35 18.36
N SER A 280 -9.56 0.94 18.93
CA SER A 280 -10.45 -0.08 18.35
C SER A 280 -10.95 0.24 16.94
N SER A 281 -11.04 1.53 16.59
CA SER A 281 -11.41 2.02 15.25
C SER A 281 -10.31 1.79 14.22
N SER A 282 -9.06 2.13 14.55
CA SER A 282 -7.87 1.86 13.72
C SER A 282 -7.69 0.36 13.50
N PHE A 283 -7.88 -0.44 14.56
CA PHE A 283 -7.83 -1.90 14.46
C PHE A 283 -8.89 -2.46 13.49
N LYS A 284 -10.13 -1.96 13.54
CA LYS A 284 -11.21 -2.36 12.62
C LYS A 284 -10.93 -1.97 11.18
N PHE A 285 -10.35 -0.79 10.94
CA PHE A 285 -9.96 -0.36 9.60
C PHE A 285 -8.86 -1.26 9.03
N LEU A 286 -7.80 -1.51 9.80
CA LEU A 286 -6.69 -2.38 9.41
C LEU A 286 -7.15 -3.82 9.17
N SER A 287 -8.02 -4.34 10.04
CA SER A 287 -8.68 -5.64 9.87
C SER A 287 -9.48 -5.74 8.56
N LYS A 288 -10.24 -4.70 8.21
CA LYS A 288 -11.03 -4.66 6.96
C LYS A 288 -10.14 -4.60 5.71
N THR A 289 -9.09 -3.78 5.72
CA THR A 289 -8.13 -3.65 4.61
C THR A 289 -7.36 -4.95 4.38
N TYR A 290 -6.91 -5.59 5.47
CA TYR A 290 -6.21 -6.87 5.42
C TYR A 290 -7.07 -8.02 4.91
N THR A 291 -8.34 -8.10 5.33
CA THR A 291 -9.28 -9.13 4.86
C THR A 291 -9.48 -9.07 3.34
N GLY A 292 -9.39 -7.87 2.74
CA GLY A 292 -9.42 -7.70 1.29
C GLY A 292 -8.16 -8.25 0.59
N ILE A 293 -6.98 -8.00 1.16
CA ILE A 293 -5.68 -8.41 0.60
C ILE A 293 -5.47 -9.93 0.74
N GLU A 294 -5.82 -10.53 1.89
CA GLU A 294 -5.70 -11.96 2.16
C GLU A 294 -6.50 -12.81 1.14
N ARG A 295 -7.77 -12.41 0.90
CA ARG A 295 -8.68 -13.11 -0.01
C ARG A 295 -8.27 -13.01 -1.48
N SER A 296 -7.61 -11.93 -1.89
CA SER A 296 -7.28 -11.68 -3.30
C SER A 296 -5.92 -12.22 -3.73
N PHE A 297 -4.96 -12.41 -2.81
CA PHE A 297 -3.58 -12.75 -3.20
C PHE A 297 -2.99 -14.00 -2.51
N LEU A 298 -3.49 -14.45 -1.35
CA LEU A 298 -2.67 -15.27 -0.45
C LEU A 298 -3.34 -16.54 0.13
N GLY A 299 -4.67 -16.68 0.03
CA GLY A 299 -5.40 -17.83 0.60
C GLY A 299 -4.93 -19.22 0.12
N ASN A 300 -4.54 -19.36 -1.15
CA ASN A 300 -4.13 -20.64 -1.73
C ASN A 300 -2.79 -21.19 -1.18
N LYS A 301 -1.87 -20.31 -0.73
CA LYS A 301 -0.55 -20.74 -0.23
C LYS A 301 -0.65 -21.45 1.12
N ARG A 302 -1.50 -20.94 2.01
CA ARG A 302 -1.71 -21.51 3.35
C ARG A 302 -2.35 -22.90 3.27
N GLU A 303 -3.36 -23.08 2.42
CA GLU A 303 -4.00 -24.39 2.21
C GLU A 303 -3.01 -25.45 1.70
N PHE A 304 -2.08 -25.04 0.82
CA PHE A 304 -1.00 -25.91 0.37
C PHE A 304 -0.08 -26.34 1.53
N ARG A 305 0.38 -25.40 2.37
CA ARG A 305 1.33 -25.68 3.46
C ARG A 305 0.74 -26.55 4.57
N LYS A 306 -0.57 -26.42 4.85
CA LYS A 306 -1.30 -27.28 5.80
C LYS A 306 -1.20 -28.78 5.51
N LYS A 307 -0.86 -29.16 4.27
CA LYS A 307 -0.63 -30.57 3.91
C LYS A 307 0.55 -31.20 4.65
N PHE A 308 1.47 -30.39 5.18
CA PHE A 308 2.73 -30.81 5.82
C PHE A 308 2.70 -30.65 7.35
N GLU A 309 1.52 -30.56 7.97
CA GLU A 309 1.39 -30.49 9.43
C GLU A 309 2.05 -29.25 10.05
N VAL A 310 2.06 -28.14 9.32
CA VAL A 310 2.57 -26.85 9.82
C VAL A 310 1.74 -26.30 10.97
N GLU A 311 2.43 -25.78 11.98
CA GLU A 311 1.91 -24.96 13.06
C GLU A 311 2.22 -23.48 12.75
N GLY A 312 1.23 -22.61 12.86
CA GLY A 312 1.40 -21.18 12.62
C GLY A 312 1.89 -20.48 13.89
N GLU A 313 3.13 -20.04 13.93
CA GLU A 313 3.66 -19.20 15.01
C GLU A 313 3.37 -17.73 14.70
N PRO A 314 2.81 -16.94 15.63
CA PRO A 314 2.56 -15.51 15.38
C PRO A 314 3.84 -14.73 15.06
N ILE A 315 3.79 -13.88 14.02
CA ILE A 315 4.82 -12.86 13.74
C ILE A 315 4.15 -11.48 13.70
N PHE A 316 4.83 -10.48 14.25
CA PHE A 316 4.30 -9.13 14.40
C PHE A 316 4.84 -8.19 13.32
N SER A 317 4.04 -7.19 13.01
CA SER A 317 4.43 -6.01 12.27
C SER A 317 4.16 -4.80 13.15
N GLU A 318 5.21 -4.10 13.53
CA GLU A 318 5.16 -2.96 14.42
C GLU A 318 5.41 -1.66 13.65
N MET A 319 4.68 -0.64 14.08
CA MET A 319 4.82 0.70 13.54
C MET A 319 5.07 1.67 14.68
N LEU A 320 6.15 2.44 14.58
CA LEU A 320 6.26 3.68 15.34
C LEU A 320 5.43 4.73 14.59
N PHE A 321 4.16 4.83 14.95
CA PHE A 321 3.34 5.96 14.55
C PHE A 321 2.61 6.52 15.76
N ASP A 322 2.86 7.79 16.05
CA ASP A 322 1.96 8.59 16.86
C ASP A 322 0.65 8.72 16.06
N PHE A 323 -0.37 7.91 16.36
CA PHE A 323 -1.70 8.10 15.75
C PHE A 323 -2.38 9.40 16.24
N GLY A 324 -1.65 10.32 16.89
CA GLY A 324 -2.16 11.66 17.25
C GLY A 324 -2.76 12.43 16.07
N ASP A 325 -2.41 12.10 14.83
CA ASP A 325 -2.98 12.71 13.62
C ASP A 325 -4.18 11.95 13.01
N LEU A 326 -4.51 10.77 13.53
CA LEU A 326 -5.78 10.08 13.25
C LEU A 326 -6.69 10.28 14.46
N ASP A 327 -7.38 11.42 14.45
CA ASP A 327 -8.30 11.93 15.47
C ASP A 327 -9.43 10.90 15.78
N LEU A 328 -9.10 9.88 16.56
CA LEU A 328 -9.99 8.76 16.93
C LEU A 328 -10.01 8.63 18.44
N THR A 329 -10.67 9.60 19.07
CA THR A 329 -10.92 9.60 20.52
C THR A 329 -11.94 8.55 20.93
N ASP A 330 -11.56 7.73 21.91
CA ASP A 330 -12.43 6.82 22.66
C ASP A 330 -13.52 7.61 23.39
N GLU A 331 -14.78 7.20 23.24
CA GLU A 331 -15.87 7.65 24.10
C GLU A 331 -16.39 6.48 24.95
N GLY A 332 -16.33 6.71 26.25
CA GLY A 332 -16.60 5.76 27.31
C GLY A 332 -18.04 5.29 27.46
N SER A 333 -18.16 4.36 28.39
CA SER A 333 -19.29 3.53 28.75
C SER A 333 -20.63 4.23 29.00
N SER A 334 -21.69 3.56 28.54
CA SER A 334 -23.08 3.58 29.01
C SER A 334 -23.88 4.87 28.82
N ARG A 335 -24.54 4.98 27.64
CA ARG A 335 -25.89 5.53 27.47
C ARG A 335 -26.65 4.75 26.38
N ASP A 336 -27.97 4.81 26.46
CA ASP A 336 -28.93 4.03 25.68
C ASP A 336 -28.61 3.99 24.17
N ARG A 337 -28.97 2.90 23.48
CA ARG A 337 -28.63 2.64 22.07
C ARG A 337 -29.08 3.80 21.16
N GLU A 338 -30.21 4.43 21.48
CA GLU A 338 -30.73 5.58 20.75
C GLU A 338 -29.84 6.82 20.90
N ASP A 339 -29.38 7.11 22.13
CA ASP A 339 -28.44 8.21 22.39
C ASP A 339 -27.07 7.95 21.76
N ARG A 340 -26.60 6.69 21.72
CA ARG A 340 -25.39 6.31 20.98
C ARG A 340 -25.54 6.49 19.48
N MET A 341 -26.70 6.17 18.90
CA MET A 341 -26.95 6.41 17.48
C MET A 341 -27.03 7.91 17.17
N ARG A 342 -27.66 8.70 18.05
CA ARG A 342 -27.74 10.16 17.90
C ARG A 342 -26.36 10.83 18.05
N ALA A 343 -25.56 10.39 19.02
CA ALA A 343 -24.21 10.88 19.24
C ALA A 343 -23.25 10.45 18.13
N ALA A 344 -23.30 9.19 17.66
CA ALA A 344 -22.51 8.71 16.53
C ALA A 344 -22.89 9.42 15.22
N PHE A 345 -24.17 9.76 15.03
CA PHE A 345 -24.61 10.55 13.88
C PHE A 345 -24.11 11.99 13.94
N LYS A 346 -24.11 12.60 15.13
CA LYS A 346 -23.59 13.95 15.36
C LYS A 346 -22.05 14.00 15.26
N LYS A 347 -21.34 12.97 15.72
CA LYS A 347 -19.88 12.80 15.64
C LYS A 347 -19.44 12.45 14.21
N SER A 348 -20.21 11.66 13.46
CA SER A 348 -20.05 11.42 12.02
C SER A 348 -20.10 12.71 11.19
N LYS A 349 -21.02 13.63 11.51
CA LYS A 349 -21.07 14.96 10.89
C LYS A 349 -19.85 15.84 11.22
N GLN A 350 -19.09 15.53 12.27
CA GLN A 350 -17.88 16.25 12.69
C GLN A 350 -16.59 15.61 12.13
N SER A 351 -16.46 14.27 12.13
CA SER A 351 -15.24 13.56 11.73
C SER A 351 -14.95 13.58 10.22
N TYR A 352 -15.96 13.75 9.36
CA TYR A 352 -15.74 13.89 7.91
C TYR A 352 -15.60 15.35 7.43
N ALA A 353 -15.71 16.33 8.33
CA ALA A 353 -15.70 17.73 7.93
C ALA A 353 -14.30 18.28 7.66
N LYS A 354 -13.24 17.63 8.15
CA LYS A 354 -11.86 18.16 8.14
C LYS A 354 -10.84 17.39 7.29
N GLU A 355 -11.04 16.11 6.99
CA GLU A 355 -10.08 15.37 6.17
C GLU A 355 -10.39 15.53 4.68
N ARG A 356 -9.46 16.14 3.95
CA ARG A 356 -9.60 16.44 2.53
C ARG A 356 -8.36 15.99 1.80
N VAL A 357 -8.41 14.73 1.38
CA VAL A 357 -7.37 14.12 0.55
C VAL A 357 -7.46 14.73 -0.84
N THR A 358 -6.38 15.38 -1.27
CA THR A 358 -6.17 15.79 -2.66
C THR A 358 -5.12 14.87 -3.25
N THR A 359 -5.53 13.96 -4.13
CA THR A 359 -4.62 13.09 -4.86
C THR A 359 -4.09 13.86 -6.07
N GLU A 360 -2.79 14.13 -6.12
CA GLU A 360 -2.19 14.78 -7.28
C GLU A 360 -2.24 13.88 -8.52
N PRO A 361 -2.47 14.42 -9.73
CA PRO A 361 -2.42 13.64 -10.97
C PRO A 361 -0.98 13.19 -11.27
N GLY A 362 -0.69 11.89 -11.16
CA GLY A 362 0.58 11.31 -11.61
C GLY A 362 1.31 10.40 -10.61
N TRP A 363 0.74 10.16 -9.44
CA TRP A 363 1.32 9.35 -8.35
C TRP A 363 1.59 7.87 -8.70
N TYR A 364 1.01 7.33 -9.77
CA TYR A 364 1.05 5.89 -10.05
C TYR A 364 1.50 5.62 -11.49
N ASP A 365 2.65 4.96 -11.63
CA ASP A 365 3.21 4.47 -12.90
C ASP A 365 3.20 2.93 -12.87
N PRO A 366 2.14 2.28 -13.40
CA PRO A 366 2.03 0.81 -13.36
C PRO A 366 2.92 0.14 -14.41
N PRO A 367 3.51 -1.03 -14.11
CA PRO A 367 4.20 -1.85 -15.10
C PRO A 367 3.25 -2.39 -16.19
N GLU A 368 3.79 -2.81 -17.33
CA GLU A 368 3.04 -3.27 -18.51
C GLU A 368 2.03 -4.39 -18.18
N ILE A 369 0.77 -3.99 -18.16
CA ILE A 369 -0.40 -4.84 -17.99
C ILE A 369 -0.68 -5.72 -19.23
N PRO A 370 -0.98 -7.03 -19.06
CA PRO A 370 -1.26 -7.97 -20.15
C PRO A 370 -2.62 -7.75 -20.84
N ALA A 371 -2.76 -8.33 -22.04
CA ALA A 371 -3.94 -8.19 -22.89
C ALA A 371 -5.23 -8.79 -22.28
N PRO A 372 -6.41 -8.14 -22.46
CA PRO A 372 -7.65 -8.50 -21.77
C PRO A 372 -8.29 -9.82 -22.24
N THR A 373 -8.86 -10.60 -21.28
CA THR A 373 -9.63 -11.84 -21.53
C THR A 373 -11.10 -11.73 -21.12
N LYS A 374 -12.02 -12.34 -21.89
CA LYS A 374 -13.51 -12.27 -21.88
C LYS A 374 -14.26 -12.14 -20.52
N LEU A 375 -14.28 -10.94 -19.93
CA LEU A 375 -15.17 -10.50 -18.83
C LEU A 375 -15.62 -9.06 -19.13
N HIS A 376 -16.62 -8.91 -20.02
CA HIS A 376 -16.79 -7.70 -20.84
C HIS A 376 -16.93 -6.36 -20.10
N VAL A 377 -17.55 -6.27 -18.92
CA VAL A 377 -17.73 -4.95 -18.24
C VAL A 377 -16.54 -4.59 -17.35
N ARG A 378 -16.07 -5.53 -16.51
CA ARG A 378 -14.86 -5.33 -15.67
C ARG A 378 -13.61 -5.08 -16.51
N ASN A 379 -13.54 -5.66 -17.71
CA ASN A 379 -12.45 -5.42 -18.64
C ASN A 379 -12.45 -4.00 -19.20
N ILE A 380 -13.61 -3.38 -19.42
CA ILE A 380 -13.68 -2.04 -20.01
C ILE A 380 -13.25 -1.01 -18.97
N ASP A 381 -13.76 -1.09 -17.73
CA ASP A 381 -13.33 -0.18 -16.66
C ASP A 381 -11.84 -0.34 -16.36
N TYR A 382 -11.33 -1.58 -16.39
CA TYR A 382 -9.90 -1.85 -16.31
C TYR A 382 -9.11 -1.24 -17.47
N SER A 383 -9.59 -1.39 -18.70
CA SER A 383 -8.95 -0.85 -19.90
C SER A 383 -8.94 0.67 -19.89
N LEU A 384 -10.03 1.31 -19.48
CA LEU A 384 -10.14 2.76 -19.33
C LEU A 384 -9.15 3.29 -18.29
N ASN A 385 -9.07 2.65 -17.12
CA ASN A 385 -8.09 3.04 -16.10
C ASN A 385 -6.64 2.80 -16.58
N ASN A 386 -6.36 1.68 -17.25
CA ASN A 386 -5.03 1.39 -17.79
C ASN A 386 -4.59 2.42 -18.84
N LEU A 387 -5.49 2.75 -19.79
CA LEU A 387 -5.21 3.79 -20.79
C LEU A 387 -4.98 5.16 -20.13
N TYR A 388 -5.67 5.45 -19.02
CA TYR A 388 -5.49 6.72 -18.31
C TYR A 388 -4.10 6.79 -17.67
N LEU A 389 -3.69 5.71 -17.03
CA LEU A 389 -2.40 5.58 -16.37
C LEU A 389 -1.23 5.62 -17.37
N ARG A 390 -1.38 4.98 -18.54
CA ARG A 390 -0.43 5.07 -19.66
C ARG A 390 -0.44 6.42 -20.39
N ARG A 391 -1.28 7.36 -19.96
CA ARG A 391 -1.48 8.68 -20.59
C ARG A 391 -1.95 8.60 -22.05
N GLU A 392 -2.57 7.48 -22.43
CA GLU A 392 -3.12 7.24 -23.78
C GLU A 392 -4.52 7.86 -23.92
N TYR A 393 -4.65 9.15 -23.59
CA TYR A 393 -5.94 9.85 -23.50
C TYR A 393 -6.70 9.87 -24.84
N SER A 394 -5.99 9.88 -25.97
CA SER A 394 -6.57 9.88 -27.32
C SER A 394 -7.33 8.60 -27.65
N GLN A 395 -6.91 7.47 -27.09
CA GLN A 395 -7.58 6.18 -27.22
C GLN A 395 -8.65 5.97 -26.14
N LEU A 396 -8.39 6.45 -24.92
CA LEU A 396 -9.33 6.37 -23.82
C LEU A 396 -10.61 7.14 -24.10
N LEU A 397 -10.49 8.41 -24.50
CA LEU A 397 -11.63 9.32 -24.56
C LEU A 397 -12.79 8.79 -25.42
N PRO A 398 -12.57 8.29 -26.66
CA PRO A 398 -13.65 7.68 -27.45
C PRO A 398 -14.29 6.47 -26.78
N LEU A 399 -13.49 5.64 -26.09
CA LEU A 399 -13.98 4.47 -25.38
C LEU A 399 -14.85 4.88 -24.18
N ALA A 400 -14.43 5.87 -23.39
CA ALA A 400 -15.22 6.37 -22.26
C ALA A 400 -16.54 6.98 -22.72
N LEU A 401 -16.54 7.78 -23.79
CA LEU A 401 -17.76 8.37 -24.35
C LEU A 401 -18.76 7.30 -24.81
N SER A 402 -18.29 6.27 -25.52
CA SER A 402 -19.13 5.15 -25.94
C SER A 402 -19.75 4.40 -24.75
N GLN A 403 -19.01 4.28 -23.64
CA GLN A 403 -19.55 3.66 -22.43
C GLN A 403 -20.56 4.55 -21.71
N ILE A 404 -20.35 5.87 -21.68
CA ILE A 404 -21.33 6.82 -21.14
C ILE A 404 -22.66 6.68 -21.90
N GLU A 405 -22.63 6.65 -23.24
CA GLU A 405 -23.81 6.44 -24.07
C GLU A 405 -24.50 5.09 -23.78
N THR A 406 -23.72 4.04 -23.49
CA THR A 406 -24.27 2.71 -23.15
C THR A 406 -24.92 2.70 -21.77
N GLU A 407 -24.37 3.43 -20.80
CA GLU A 407 -24.94 3.57 -19.46
C GLU A 407 -26.17 4.48 -19.44
N GLU A 408 -26.21 5.53 -20.25
CA GLU A 408 -27.40 6.40 -20.41
C GLU A 408 -28.65 5.61 -20.87
N VAL A 409 -28.45 4.48 -21.57
CA VAL A 409 -29.52 3.56 -22.02
C VAL A 409 -29.96 2.57 -20.92
N ASN A 410 -29.12 2.30 -19.92
CA ASN A 410 -29.37 1.32 -18.87
C ASN A 410 -29.67 2.02 -17.53
N VAL A 411 -30.93 2.02 -17.08
CA VAL A 411 -31.42 2.76 -15.90
C VAL A 411 -30.98 2.16 -14.54
N GLY A 412 -29.75 1.66 -14.42
CA GLY A 412 -29.34 0.74 -13.36
C GLY A 412 -28.09 1.08 -12.54
N GLY A 413 -27.38 2.19 -12.77
CA GLY A 413 -26.11 2.41 -12.04
C GLY A 413 -25.52 3.83 -12.11
N ASP A 414 -26.09 4.78 -11.38
CA ASP A 414 -25.65 6.19 -11.34
C ASP A 414 -24.15 6.36 -10.97
N GLY A 415 -23.58 5.43 -10.19
CA GLY A 415 -22.18 5.50 -9.77
C GLY A 415 -21.13 5.25 -10.86
N ARG A 416 -21.41 4.37 -11.85
CA ARG A 416 -20.45 4.02 -12.91
C ARG A 416 -20.40 5.12 -13.96
N GLU A 417 -21.56 5.62 -14.37
CA GLU A 417 -21.69 6.76 -15.28
C GLU A 417 -20.92 7.98 -14.77
N GLN A 418 -21.02 8.30 -13.47
CA GLN A 418 -20.28 9.41 -12.85
C GLN A 418 -18.75 9.26 -12.97
N GLN A 419 -18.24 8.05 -12.77
CA GLN A 419 -16.81 7.76 -12.92
C GLN A 419 -16.36 7.91 -14.38
N LEU A 420 -17.17 7.43 -15.33
CA LEU A 420 -16.90 7.56 -16.76
C LEU A 420 -16.90 9.03 -17.20
N VAL A 421 -17.83 9.84 -16.72
CA VAL A 421 -17.93 11.27 -17.01
C VAL A 421 -16.75 12.05 -16.41
N ASP A 422 -16.34 11.79 -15.16
CA ASP A 422 -15.12 12.37 -14.57
C ASP A 422 -13.88 12.02 -15.41
N LEU A 423 -13.73 10.74 -15.76
CA LEU A 423 -12.60 10.26 -16.54
C LEU A 423 -12.55 10.88 -17.95
N ALA A 424 -13.71 10.99 -18.62
CA ALA A 424 -13.84 11.63 -19.92
C ALA A 424 -13.51 13.13 -19.85
N MET A 425 -13.98 13.85 -18.82
CA MET A 425 -13.64 15.26 -18.61
C MET A 425 -12.14 15.45 -18.42
N ARG A 426 -11.49 14.63 -17.58
CA ARG A 426 -10.03 14.69 -17.38
C ARG A 426 -9.28 14.46 -18.69
N CYS A 427 -9.71 13.50 -19.49
CA CYS A 427 -9.08 13.21 -20.78
C CYS A 427 -9.29 14.34 -21.79
N ALA A 428 -10.50 14.91 -21.85
CA ALA A 428 -10.80 16.05 -22.70
C ALA A 428 -9.90 17.25 -22.35
N LEU A 429 -9.70 17.55 -21.07
CA LEU A 429 -8.79 18.60 -20.60
C LEU A 429 -7.33 18.32 -20.98
N LYS A 430 -6.84 17.09 -20.77
CA LYS A 430 -5.46 16.70 -21.16
C LYS A 430 -5.22 16.77 -22.67
N LEU A 431 -6.25 16.47 -23.47
CA LEU A 431 -6.21 16.58 -24.93
C LEU A 431 -6.53 17.99 -25.46
N ARG A 432 -6.75 18.97 -24.57
CA ARG A 432 -7.16 20.34 -24.92
C ARG A 432 -8.45 20.41 -25.76
N LYS A 433 -9.35 19.43 -25.60
CA LYS A 433 -10.70 19.43 -26.18
C LYS A 433 -11.65 20.20 -25.26
N THR A 434 -11.49 21.51 -25.21
CA THR A 434 -12.18 22.42 -24.28
C THR A 434 -13.70 22.38 -24.45
N ASP A 435 -14.18 22.33 -25.69
CA ASP A 435 -15.62 22.32 -25.99
C ASP A 435 -16.31 21.08 -25.45
N LEU A 436 -15.67 19.92 -25.62
CA LEU A 436 -16.16 18.65 -25.10
C LEU A 436 -16.12 18.62 -23.57
N ALA A 437 -15.06 19.14 -22.96
CA ALA A 437 -14.96 19.25 -21.50
C ALA A 437 -16.11 20.10 -20.94
N GLY A 438 -16.43 21.23 -21.57
CA GLY A 438 -17.57 22.08 -21.20
C GLY A 438 -18.92 21.37 -21.34
N GLN A 439 -19.14 20.64 -22.43
CA GLN A 439 -20.38 19.87 -22.64
C GLN A 439 -20.56 18.75 -21.60
N LEU A 440 -19.47 18.05 -21.25
CA LEU A 440 -19.50 17.02 -20.20
C LEU A 440 -19.76 17.64 -18.81
N ALA A 441 -19.21 18.83 -18.55
CA ALA A 441 -19.50 19.58 -17.33
C ALA A 441 -20.98 20.00 -17.24
N ASP A 442 -21.57 20.46 -18.34
CA ASP A 442 -23.00 20.80 -18.42
C ASP A 442 -23.89 19.58 -18.10
N LYS A 443 -23.53 18.40 -18.62
CA LYS A 443 -24.23 17.15 -18.29
C LYS A 443 -24.13 16.80 -16.80
N ALA A 444 -23.02 17.15 -16.14
CA ALA A 444 -22.75 16.78 -14.75
C ALA A 444 -23.40 17.70 -13.69
N VAL A 445 -23.93 18.87 -14.06
CA VAL A 445 -24.42 19.90 -13.12
C VAL A 445 -25.41 19.35 -12.09
N HIS A 446 -26.38 18.55 -12.54
CA HIS A 446 -27.40 17.97 -11.66
C HIS A 446 -26.85 17.01 -10.60
N LYS A 447 -25.63 16.48 -10.80
CA LYS A 447 -24.94 15.56 -9.89
C LYS A 447 -23.97 16.26 -8.93
N TRP A 448 -23.75 17.56 -9.09
CA TRP A 448 -22.83 18.31 -8.22
C TRP A 448 -23.16 18.25 -6.72
N PRO A 449 -24.43 18.33 -6.27
CA PRO A 449 -24.72 18.30 -4.84
C PRO A 449 -24.34 16.97 -4.17
N THR A 450 -24.31 15.87 -4.92
CA THR A 450 -24.03 14.52 -4.41
C THR A 450 -22.61 14.04 -4.73
N ASN A 451 -21.91 14.64 -5.71
CA ASN A 451 -20.57 14.26 -6.12
C ASN A 451 -19.64 15.48 -6.29
N ILE A 452 -18.98 15.87 -5.20
CA ILE A 452 -18.08 17.04 -5.17
C ILE A 452 -16.78 16.82 -5.96
N GLY A 453 -16.34 15.57 -6.14
CA GLY A 453 -15.20 15.28 -7.00
C GLY A 453 -15.48 15.67 -8.46
N LEU A 454 -16.69 15.34 -8.92
CA LEU A 454 -17.19 15.72 -10.25
C LEU A 454 -17.37 17.24 -10.38
N THR A 455 -17.87 17.92 -9.34
CA THR A 455 -17.97 19.40 -9.32
C THR A 455 -16.61 20.07 -9.49
N SER A 456 -15.58 19.58 -8.80
CA SER A 456 -14.23 20.16 -8.88
C SER A 456 -13.64 20.07 -10.30
N ILE A 457 -13.78 18.93 -10.98
CA ILE A 457 -13.28 18.79 -12.35
C ILE A 457 -14.15 19.58 -13.34
N SER A 458 -15.45 19.74 -13.09
CA SER A 458 -16.32 20.63 -13.88
C SER A 458 -15.87 22.09 -13.80
N ALA A 459 -15.34 22.56 -12.66
CA ALA A 459 -14.78 23.91 -12.54
C ALA A 459 -13.58 24.11 -13.49
N GLU A 460 -12.66 23.14 -13.52
CA GLU A 460 -11.53 23.15 -14.46
C GLU A 460 -11.98 23.12 -15.92
N ALA A 461 -12.99 22.29 -16.22
CA ALA A 461 -13.57 22.18 -17.55
C ALA A 461 -14.20 23.50 -18.02
N TYR A 462 -14.94 24.19 -17.15
CA TYR A 462 -15.53 25.49 -17.47
C TYR A 462 -14.50 26.60 -17.63
N LEU A 463 -13.43 26.61 -16.84
CA LEU A 463 -12.31 27.55 -17.07
C LEU A 463 -11.68 27.32 -18.44
N ALA A 464 -11.40 26.06 -18.78
CA ALA A 464 -10.85 25.71 -20.09
C ALA A 464 -11.80 26.08 -21.24
N TYR A 465 -13.12 26.02 -21.01
CA TYR A 465 -14.16 26.41 -21.97
C TYR A 465 -14.57 27.89 -21.87
N SER A 466 -13.78 28.75 -21.21
CA SER A 466 -14.04 30.20 -21.11
C SER A 466 -15.40 30.59 -20.50
N ARG A 467 -15.86 29.78 -19.53
CA ARG A 467 -17.08 29.96 -18.73
C ARG A 467 -16.74 30.22 -17.24
N PRO A 468 -16.13 31.38 -16.92
CA PRO A 468 -15.65 31.67 -15.58
C PRO A 468 -16.76 31.78 -14.53
N ARG A 469 -17.99 32.15 -14.91
CA ARG A 469 -19.13 32.21 -14.00
C ARG A 469 -19.57 30.81 -13.52
N ASP A 470 -19.62 29.84 -14.43
CA ASP A 470 -19.96 28.46 -14.08
C ASP A 470 -18.82 27.78 -13.29
N ALA A 471 -17.57 28.11 -13.64
CA ALA A 471 -16.40 27.68 -12.87
C ALA A 471 -16.39 28.26 -11.44
N LEU A 472 -16.81 29.53 -11.29
CA LEU A 472 -16.98 30.19 -10.00
C LEU A 472 -18.01 29.43 -9.15
N SER A 473 -19.19 29.15 -9.70
CA SER A 473 -20.24 28.40 -8.98
C SER A 473 -19.76 27.02 -8.54
N ALA A 474 -19.09 26.28 -9.44
CA ALA A 474 -18.53 24.96 -9.14
C ALA A 474 -17.44 25.03 -8.06
N SER A 475 -16.55 26.02 -8.13
CA SER A 475 -15.47 26.23 -7.16
C SER A 475 -16.02 26.60 -5.78
N LEU A 476 -17.01 27.50 -5.72
CA LEU A 476 -17.66 27.91 -4.47
C LEU A 476 -18.45 26.77 -3.84
N LEU A 477 -19.14 25.94 -4.62
CA LEU A 477 -19.82 24.75 -4.13
C LEU A 477 -18.82 23.69 -3.61
N THR A 478 -17.69 23.54 -4.31
CA THR A 478 -16.60 22.67 -3.86
C THR A 478 -16.03 23.17 -2.54
N ILE A 479 -15.80 24.49 -2.39
CA ILE A 479 -15.34 25.11 -1.15
C ILE A 479 -16.42 25.07 -0.07
N SER A 480 -17.72 25.19 -0.34
CA SER A 480 -18.72 25.12 0.73
C SER A 480 -18.76 23.72 1.38
N ARG A 481 -18.45 22.67 0.61
CA ARG A 481 -18.48 21.26 1.04
C ARG A 481 -17.12 20.71 1.49
N ARG A 482 -16.06 21.05 0.76
CA ARG A 482 -14.67 20.63 0.95
C ARG A 482 -13.76 21.82 1.27
N GLY A 483 -14.29 22.95 1.75
CA GLY A 483 -13.60 24.16 2.26
C GLY A 483 -12.41 24.70 1.49
N ALA A 484 -11.75 25.67 2.13
CA ALA A 484 -10.74 26.53 1.52
C ALA A 484 -9.35 25.85 1.45
N LEU A 485 -9.23 24.74 0.72
CA LEU A 485 -7.92 24.16 0.42
C LEU A 485 -7.25 24.87 -0.76
N ALA A 486 -5.92 24.88 -0.79
CA ALA A 486 -5.13 25.54 -1.83
C ALA A 486 -5.55 25.21 -3.28
N PRO A 487 -5.84 23.94 -3.67
CA PRO A 487 -6.26 23.64 -5.04
C PRO A 487 -7.61 24.27 -5.41
N TYR A 488 -8.58 24.27 -4.49
CA TYR A 488 -9.90 24.86 -4.73
C TYR A 488 -9.87 26.38 -4.67
N ILE A 489 -9.04 26.95 -3.81
CA ILE A 489 -8.79 28.40 -3.75
C ILE A 489 -8.08 28.87 -5.01
N SER A 490 -7.13 28.09 -5.55
CA SER A 490 -6.50 28.39 -6.83
C SER A 490 -7.52 28.37 -7.99
N LEU A 491 -8.45 27.41 -8.00
CA LEU A 491 -9.52 27.36 -9.00
C LEU A 491 -10.53 28.52 -8.84
N LEU A 492 -10.89 28.86 -7.61
CA LEU A 492 -11.72 30.03 -7.32
C LEU A 492 -11.05 31.32 -7.79
N TYR A 493 -9.77 31.51 -7.47
CA TYR A 493 -8.97 32.66 -7.89
C TYR A 493 -8.97 32.78 -9.41
N ARG A 494 -8.66 31.69 -10.13
CA ARG A 494 -8.67 31.66 -11.61
C ARG A 494 -10.07 31.91 -12.19
N SER A 495 -11.12 31.50 -11.49
CA SER A 495 -12.51 31.78 -11.88
C SER A 495 -12.86 33.26 -11.74
N LEU A 496 -12.43 33.90 -10.65
CA LEU A 496 -12.60 35.33 -10.42
C LEU A 496 -11.75 36.17 -11.37
N GLU A 497 -10.51 35.73 -11.66
CA GLU A 497 -9.61 36.36 -12.64
C GLU A 497 -10.22 36.30 -14.04
N GLY A 498 -10.68 35.12 -14.48
CA GLY A 498 -11.37 34.99 -15.76
C GLY A 498 -12.70 35.75 -15.82
N LEU A 499 -13.38 35.93 -14.68
CA LEU A 499 -14.57 36.78 -14.59
C LEU A 499 -14.20 38.27 -14.74
N SER A 500 -13.08 38.70 -14.15
CA SER A 500 -12.51 40.05 -14.27
C SER A 500 -12.18 40.39 -15.71
N GLU A 501 -11.51 39.47 -16.40
CA GLU A 501 -11.16 39.62 -17.82
C GLU A 501 -12.42 39.74 -18.71
N LYS A 502 -13.51 39.06 -18.35
CA LYS A 502 -14.74 39.00 -19.16
C LYS A 502 -15.71 40.15 -18.90
N LEU A 503 -15.81 40.64 -17.65
CA LEU A 503 -16.74 41.70 -17.24
C LEU A 503 -16.08 43.10 -17.13
N GLY A 504 -14.75 43.15 -17.15
CA GLY A 504 -13.96 44.35 -16.86
C GLY A 504 -13.59 44.42 -15.37
N THR A 505 -12.34 44.80 -15.08
CA THR A 505 -11.81 44.89 -13.72
C THR A 505 -12.58 45.93 -12.90
N SER A 506 -13.17 45.49 -11.80
CA SER A 506 -13.75 46.37 -10.76
C SER A 506 -12.82 46.41 -9.56
N ASP A 507 -12.68 47.56 -8.90
CA ASP A 507 -11.89 47.70 -7.67
C ASP A 507 -12.32 46.69 -6.59
N ALA A 508 -13.61 46.32 -6.58
CA ALA A 508 -14.14 45.30 -5.69
C ALA A 508 -13.61 43.90 -6.01
N LEU A 509 -13.46 43.56 -7.29
CA LEU A 509 -12.97 42.25 -7.73
C LEU A 509 -11.47 42.12 -7.52
N GLU A 510 -10.70 43.17 -7.75
CA GLU A 510 -9.27 43.23 -7.39
C GLU A 510 -9.06 43.09 -5.89
N SER A 511 -9.88 43.76 -5.08
CA SER A 511 -9.85 43.60 -3.62
C SER A 511 -10.09 42.14 -3.23
N ILE A 512 -11.06 41.45 -3.84
CA ILE A 512 -11.31 40.03 -3.60
C ILE A 512 -10.16 39.14 -4.07
N LEU A 513 -9.58 39.40 -5.25
CA LEU A 513 -8.43 38.66 -5.76
C LEU A 513 -7.21 38.79 -4.86
N GLN A 514 -6.94 39.99 -4.32
CA GLN A 514 -5.88 40.21 -3.35
C GLN A 514 -6.10 39.42 -2.06
N MET A 515 -7.36 39.34 -1.58
CA MET A 515 -7.71 38.56 -0.39
C MET A 515 -7.57 37.03 -0.59
N ILE A 516 -7.83 36.52 -1.80
CA ILE A 516 -7.89 35.08 -2.09
C ILE A 516 -6.60 34.56 -2.77
N ARG A 517 -5.59 35.42 -2.96
CA ARG A 517 -4.37 35.08 -3.71
C ARG A 517 -3.70 33.81 -3.15
N PRO A 518 -3.23 32.85 -4.00
CA PRO A 518 -2.82 31.50 -3.56
C PRO A 518 -1.59 31.39 -2.64
N HIS A 519 -1.04 32.50 -2.12
CA HIS A 519 0.10 32.55 -1.21
C HIS A 519 -0.28 33.40 0.01
N PHE A 520 -0.82 32.78 1.06
CA PHE A 520 -1.34 33.51 2.21
C PHE A 520 -0.23 34.01 3.16
N ARG A 521 0.03 35.33 3.13
CA ARG A 521 0.13 36.20 4.31
C ARG A 521 -0.57 37.53 3.95
N PRO A 522 -1.58 37.99 4.69
CA PRO A 522 -2.28 39.22 4.37
C PRO A 522 -1.39 40.46 4.61
N GLN A 523 -1.37 41.37 3.64
CA GLN A 523 -1.02 42.78 3.83
C GLN A 523 -2.18 43.62 3.32
N ILE A 524 -3.15 43.89 4.20
CA ILE A 524 -4.06 45.05 4.25
C ILE A 524 -4.70 44.98 5.64
N GLU A 525 -4.98 46.14 6.24
CA GLU A 525 -5.50 46.35 7.61
C GLU A 525 -6.76 45.53 7.90
N ALA A 526 -6.56 44.28 8.28
CA ALA A 526 -7.55 43.50 9.01
C ALA A 526 -7.41 43.80 10.50
N ASP A 527 -8.45 43.47 11.26
CA ASP A 527 -8.31 43.38 12.73
C ASP A 527 -7.16 42.42 13.10
N GLU A 528 -6.77 42.39 14.37
CA GLU A 528 -5.65 41.57 14.87
C GLU A 528 -5.78 40.05 14.51
N ASN A 529 -6.93 39.62 13.96
CA ASN A 529 -7.26 38.25 13.55
C ASN A 529 -7.48 38.02 12.04
N GLY A 530 -7.47 39.03 11.16
CA GLY A 530 -7.54 38.81 9.71
C GLY A 530 -8.94 38.71 9.08
N THR A 531 -10.03 39.08 9.77
CA THR A 531 -11.42 38.81 9.32
C THR A 531 -12.18 40.04 8.81
N LEU A 532 -12.85 39.91 7.64
CA LEU A 532 -13.72 40.97 7.08
C LEU A 532 -15.13 40.91 7.70
N ASP A 533 -15.75 42.06 7.96
CA ASP A 533 -17.14 42.11 8.43
C ASP A 533 -18.14 41.78 7.31
N GLU A 534 -19.31 41.27 7.70
CA GLU A 534 -20.30 40.73 6.77
C GLU A 534 -20.97 41.80 5.89
N ASP A 535 -21.13 43.02 6.38
CA ASP A 535 -21.74 44.10 5.59
C ASP A 535 -20.76 44.56 4.49
N THR A 536 -19.48 44.68 4.83
CA THR A 536 -18.41 44.95 3.86
C THR A 536 -18.25 43.81 2.85
N ALA A 537 -18.27 42.55 3.29
CA ALA A 537 -18.18 41.39 2.39
C ALA A 537 -19.36 41.36 1.40
N ASN A 538 -20.58 41.59 1.88
CA ASN A 538 -21.77 41.63 1.04
C ASN A 538 -21.71 42.74 0.00
N LYS A 539 -21.26 43.94 0.38
CA LYS A 539 -21.10 45.06 -0.55
C LYS A 539 -20.05 44.75 -1.63
N LEU A 540 -18.91 44.19 -1.25
CA LEU A 540 -17.83 43.81 -2.18
C LEU A 540 -18.29 42.74 -3.18
N VAL A 541 -18.91 41.66 -2.69
CA VAL A 541 -19.36 40.54 -3.55
C VAL A 541 -20.50 40.98 -4.47
N SER A 542 -21.46 41.77 -3.97
CA SER A 542 -22.56 42.31 -4.79
C SER A 542 -22.05 43.24 -5.88
N ALA A 543 -21.03 44.06 -5.59
CA ALA A 543 -20.40 44.95 -6.56
C ALA A 543 -19.70 44.19 -7.72
N CYS A 544 -19.41 42.90 -7.53
CA CYS A 544 -18.87 42.02 -8.57
C CYS A 544 -19.96 41.35 -9.43
N GLY A 545 -21.25 41.63 -9.20
CA GLY A 545 -22.37 41.01 -9.91
C GLY A 545 -22.59 39.53 -9.55
N ILE A 546 -21.98 39.06 -8.46
CA ILE A 546 -22.16 37.71 -7.90
C ILE A 546 -23.39 37.77 -6.98
N VAL A 547 -24.38 36.92 -7.25
CA VAL A 547 -25.70 36.95 -6.60
C VAL A 547 -26.16 35.54 -6.22
N GLY A 548 -27.16 35.44 -5.33
CA GLY A 548 -27.79 34.18 -4.94
C GLY A 548 -26.85 33.27 -4.15
N SER A 549 -26.91 31.96 -4.38
CA SER A 549 -26.13 30.98 -3.58
C SER A 549 -24.61 31.19 -3.69
N ASP A 550 -24.12 31.73 -4.80
CA ASP A 550 -22.69 32.04 -4.95
C ASP A 550 -22.26 33.25 -4.14
N GLN A 551 -23.15 34.24 -3.99
CA GLN A 551 -22.90 35.39 -3.10
C GLN A 551 -22.78 34.92 -1.65
N GLU A 552 -23.73 34.10 -1.20
CA GLU A 552 -23.73 33.55 0.16
C GLU A 552 -22.45 32.74 0.44
N ARG A 553 -22.03 31.89 -0.51
CA ARG A 553 -20.82 31.05 -0.36
C ARG A 553 -19.54 31.89 -0.36
N LEU A 554 -19.43 32.91 -1.22
CA LEU A 554 -18.25 33.77 -1.28
C LEU A 554 -18.15 34.70 -0.07
N VAL A 555 -19.27 35.27 0.39
CA VAL A 555 -19.32 36.06 1.63
C VAL A 555 -18.93 35.20 2.83
N ALA A 556 -19.46 33.98 2.94
CA ALA A 556 -19.08 33.06 4.02
C ALA A 556 -17.57 32.75 4.00
N LEU A 557 -16.98 32.58 2.82
CA LEU A 557 -15.54 32.35 2.67
C LEU A 557 -14.71 33.56 3.15
N LEU A 558 -15.07 34.78 2.71
CA LEU A 558 -14.36 36.01 3.07
C LEU A 558 -14.47 36.36 4.56
N CYS A 559 -15.61 36.06 5.18
CA CYS A 559 -15.83 36.26 6.61
C CYS A 559 -15.30 35.11 7.50
N HIS A 560 -14.63 34.11 6.92
CA HIS A 560 -14.20 32.88 7.61
C HIS A 560 -15.31 32.15 8.38
N ARG A 561 -16.55 32.19 7.86
CA ARG A 561 -17.70 31.51 8.45
C ARG A 561 -17.99 30.18 7.78
N PRO A 562 -18.49 29.17 8.52
CA PRO A 562 -19.07 27.98 7.90
C PRO A 562 -20.34 28.36 7.11
N SER A 563 -20.41 27.96 5.83
CA SER A 563 -21.58 28.20 4.96
C SER A 563 -22.88 27.60 5.54
N ALA A 564 -24.00 28.33 5.41
CA ALA A 564 -25.32 27.98 5.94
C ALA A 564 -25.90 26.65 5.39
N GLU A 565 -25.41 26.15 4.25
CA GLU A 565 -25.88 24.89 3.62
C GLU A 565 -25.50 23.60 4.40
N LYS A 566 -24.91 23.72 5.60
CA LYS A 566 -24.65 22.59 6.50
C LYS A 566 -25.88 22.11 7.28
N GLU A 567 -26.96 22.90 7.35
CA GLU A 567 -28.09 22.59 8.25
C GLU A 567 -29.13 21.59 7.71
N ASN A 568 -29.30 21.41 6.39
CA ASN A 568 -30.44 20.64 5.84
C ASN A 568 -30.27 19.12 5.66
N HIS A 569 -29.25 18.49 6.25
CA HIS A 569 -29.01 17.05 6.09
C HIS A 569 -29.55 16.17 7.24
N GLU A 570 -30.50 16.64 8.05
CA GLU A 570 -31.03 15.88 9.19
C GLU A 570 -32.09 14.81 8.87
N GLU A 571 -32.62 14.72 7.65
CA GLU A 571 -33.77 13.81 7.37
C GLU A 571 -33.60 12.76 6.25
N ARG A 572 -32.38 12.40 5.82
CA ARG A 572 -32.22 11.24 4.92
C ARG A 572 -31.91 9.96 5.71
N SER A 573 -32.94 9.12 5.85
CA SER A 573 -32.84 7.81 6.51
C SER A 573 -31.99 6.82 5.70
N VAL A 574 -31.42 5.84 6.41
CA VAL A 574 -30.58 4.73 5.90
C VAL A 574 -31.25 3.89 4.79
N LYS A 575 -32.56 4.02 4.56
CA LYS A 575 -33.28 3.27 3.51
C LYS A 575 -33.13 3.86 2.09
N THR A 576 -32.60 5.07 1.94
CA THR A 576 -32.54 5.78 0.64
C THR A 576 -31.12 5.98 0.11
N LEU A 577 -30.11 5.43 0.80
CA LEU A 577 -28.75 5.19 0.33
C LEU A 577 -28.57 3.68 0.11
#